data_AF-G7W1K4-F1
#
_entry.id   AF-G7W1K4-F1
#
_cell.length_a   1.000
_cell.length_b   1.000
_cell.length_c   1.000
_cell.angle_alpha   90.00
_cell.angle_beta   90.00
_cell.angle_gamma   90.00
#
_symmetry.space_group_name_H-M   'P 1'
#
loop_
_entity.id
_entity.type
_entity.pdbx_description
1 polymer ?
#
loop_
_entity_poly.entity_id
_entity_poly.type
_entity_poly.pdbx_seq_one_letter_code
_entity_poly.pdbx_strand_id
1 'polypeptide(L)'
;MVSNKSLFEKEERQRLLNVLHRNFPGLETAYILHWIPEQEEDFYKILINDSLIADIELNRINQDIVPTIKSMPLSQYKVGLRKINQIKLAVAIDLARKDLNKAK
;
A
#
# COMPACT_ATOMS: atom_id res chain seq x y z
N MET A 1 -29.10 -0.90 10.41
CA MET A 1 -28.23 0.19 9.91
C MET A 1 -27.49 -0.36 8.71
N VAL A 2 -28.00 -0.14 7.50
CA VAL A 2 -27.46 -0.73 6.27
C VAL A 2 -26.58 0.34 5.63
N SER A 3 -25.27 0.26 5.85
CA SER A 3 -24.31 1.16 5.24
C SER A 3 -24.23 0.85 3.73
N ASN A 4 -24.27 1.89 2.89
CA ASN A 4 -24.24 1.73 1.44
C ASN A 4 -22.92 1.07 1.01
N LYS A 5 -22.97 -0.03 0.25
CA LYS A 5 -21.77 -0.74 -0.22
C LYS A 5 -20.83 0.18 -1.02
N SER A 6 -21.35 1.21 -1.68
CA SER A 6 -20.55 2.21 -2.41
C SER A 6 -19.60 3.03 -1.52
N LEU A 7 -19.83 3.11 -0.20
CA LEU A 7 -18.86 3.70 0.74
C LEU A 7 -17.60 2.84 0.88
N PHE A 8 -17.73 1.52 0.67
CA PHE A 8 -16.67 0.53 0.85
C PHE A 8 -16.08 0.05 -0.49
N GLU A 9 -16.86 0.10 -1.57
CA GLU A 9 -16.45 -0.24 -2.94
C GLU A 9 -16.11 1.04 -3.73
N LYS A 10 -14.95 1.64 -3.43
CA LYS A 10 -14.41 2.74 -4.25
C LYS A 10 -13.54 2.16 -5.36
N GLU A 11 -13.83 2.51 -6.61
CA GLU A 11 -13.07 2.10 -7.80
C GLU A 11 -11.55 2.35 -7.65
N GLU A 12 -11.18 3.43 -6.96
CA GLU A 12 -9.79 3.78 -6.61
C GLU A 12 -9.06 2.63 -5.89
N ARG A 13 -9.72 1.97 -4.93
CA ARG A 13 -9.13 0.83 -4.20
C ARG A 13 -8.94 -0.38 -5.10
N GLN A 14 -9.85 -0.60 -6.05
CA GLN A 14 -9.73 -1.71 -7.00
C GLN A 14 -8.56 -1.50 -7.94
N ARG A 15 -8.33 -0.26 -8.39
CA ARG A 15 -7.15 0.05 -9.22
C ARG A 15 -5.85 -0.19 -8.48
N LEU A 16 -5.72 0.32 -7.24
CA LEU A 16 -4.52 0.08 -6.44
C LEU A 16 -4.26 -1.42 -6.24
N LEU A 17 -5.31 -2.19 -5.94
CA LEU A 17 -5.20 -3.64 -5.77
C LEU A 17 -4.73 -4.34 -7.06
N ASN A 18 -5.28 -3.95 -8.22
CA ASN A 18 -4.86 -4.47 -9.51
C ASN A 18 -3.38 -4.15 -9.80
N VAL A 19 -2.94 -2.94 -9.47
CA VAL A 19 -1.54 -2.53 -9.63
C VAL A 19 -0.62 -3.35 -8.74
N LEU A 20 -1.02 -3.59 -7.49
CA LEU A 20 -0.27 -4.41 -6.55
C LEU A 20 -0.12 -5.85 -7.06
N HIS A 21 -1.20 -6.51 -7.46
CA HIS A 21 -1.14 -7.89 -7.96
C HIS A 21 -0.32 -8.03 -9.25
N ARG A 22 -0.37 -7.05 -10.16
CA ARG A 22 0.40 -7.09 -11.42
C ARG A 22 1.90 -6.93 -11.20
N ASN A 23 2.30 -6.14 -10.21
CA ASN A 23 3.71 -5.78 -10.01
C ASN A 23 4.40 -6.59 -8.90
N PHE A 24 3.62 -7.21 -8.01
CA PHE A 24 4.14 -8.04 -6.93
C PHE A 24 3.49 -9.44 -6.99
N PRO A 25 4.01 -10.35 -7.85
CA PRO A 25 3.41 -11.67 -8.06
C PRO A 25 3.40 -12.57 -6.80
N GLY A 26 4.22 -12.27 -5.79
CA GLY A 26 4.23 -12.92 -4.47
C GLY A 26 3.52 -12.14 -3.38
N LEU A 27 2.56 -11.29 -3.73
CA LEU A 27 1.79 -10.49 -2.79
C LEU A 27 0.83 -11.38 -1.97
N GLU A 28 1.09 -11.49 -0.67
CA GLU A 28 0.20 -12.16 0.28
C GLU A 28 -0.50 -11.13 1.19
N THR A 29 0.22 -10.08 1.62
CA THR A 29 -0.35 -8.99 2.42
C THR A 29 0.16 -7.62 1.97
N ALA A 30 -0.67 -6.58 2.16
CA ALA A 30 -0.33 -5.19 1.84
C ALA A 30 -0.93 -4.23 2.87
N TYR A 31 -0.11 -3.32 3.41
CA TYR A 31 -0.57 -2.29 4.35
C TYR A 31 -0.14 -0.91 3.91
N ILE A 32 -1.10 0.00 3.80
CA ILE A 32 -0.83 1.41 3.48
C ILE A 32 -0.23 2.07 4.73
N LEU A 33 1.03 2.48 4.64
CA LEU A 33 1.73 3.25 5.68
C LEU A 33 1.38 4.73 5.58
N HIS A 34 1.31 5.23 4.35
CA HIS A 34 0.97 6.61 4.04
C HIS A 34 0.15 6.67 2.75
N TRP A 35 -0.77 7.62 2.72
CA TRP A 35 -1.53 7.98 1.53
C TRP A 35 -1.62 9.50 1.49
N ILE A 36 -1.15 10.09 0.39
CA ILE A 36 -1.22 11.52 0.14
C ILE A 36 -2.13 11.73 -1.07
N PRO A 37 -3.34 12.26 -0.86
CA PRO A 37 -4.24 12.62 -1.95
C PRO A 37 -3.81 13.97 -2.53
N GLU A 38 -3.35 13.99 -3.77
CA GLU A 38 -3.06 15.22 -4.54
C GLU A 38 -4.20 15.49 -5.54
N GLN A 39 -4.18 16.64 -6.22
CA GLN A 39 -5.27 17.05 -7.12
C GLN A 39 -5.68 15.94 -8.10
N GLU A 40 -4.73 15.45 -8.88
CA GLU A 40 -4.96 14.43 -9.91
C GLU A 40 -4.30 13.10 -9.59
N GLU A 41 -3.53 13.01 -8.50
CA GLU A 41 -2.71 11.84 -8.20
C GLU A 41 -2.89 11.37 -6.77
N ASP A 42 -2.73 10.07 -6.57
CA ASP A 42 -2.60 9.44 -5.27
C ASP A 42 -1.18 8.89 -5.10
N PHE A 43 -0.51 9.33 -4.04
CA PHE A 43 0.78 8.78 -3.63
C PHE A 43 0.58 7.84 -2.46
N TYR A 44 0.78 6.55 -2.71
CA TYR A 44 0.75 5.51 -1.69
C TYR A 44 2.15 5.07 -1.32
N LYS A 45 2.39 4.93 -0.01
CA LYS A 45 3.53 4.17 0.53
C LYS A 45 3.00 2.94 1.22
N ILE A 46 3.40 1.76 0.74
CA ILE A 46 2.80 0.49 1.11
C ILE A 46 3.89 -0.47 1.59
N LEU A 47 3.64 -1.13 2.72
CA LEU A 47 4.37 -2.32 3.14
C LEU A 47 3.80 -3.53 2.40
N ILE A 48 4.65 -4.19 1.63
CA ILE A 48 4.36 -5.41 0.89
C ILE A 48 4.91 -6.59 1.68
N ASN A 49 4.03 -7.52 2.03
CA ASN A 49 4.30 -8.60 2.98
C ASN A 49 4.92 -8.02 4.26
N ASP A 50 6.10 -8.47 4.68
CA ASP A 50 6.79 -7.94 5.86
C ASP A 50 8.21 -7.41 5.57
N SER A 51 8.58 -7.25 4.29
CA SER A 51 9.98 -7.07 3.89
C SER A 51 10.25 -6.04 2.80
N LEU A 52 9.23 -5.56 2.08
CA LEU A 52 9.40 -4.63 0.96
C LEU A 52 8.50 -3.39 1.14
N ILE A 53 9.02 -2.22 0.79
CA ILE A 53 8.25 -0.97 0.74
C ILE A 53 8.06 -0.59 -0.72
N ALA A 54 6.83 -0.28 -1.10
CA ALA A 54 6.47 0.21 -2.42
C ALA A 54 5.91 1.64 -2.34
N ASP A 55 6.45 2.52 -3.18
CA ASP A 55 5.91 3.82 -3.50
C ASP A 55 5.16 3.71 -4.82
N ILE A 56 3.87 4.04 -4.80
CA ILE A 56 2.96 3.91 -5.94
C ILE A 56 2.27 5.24 -6.18
N GLU A 57 2.35 5.72 -7.41
CA GLU A 57 1.71 6.95 -7.87
C GLU A 57 0.62 6.58 -8.87
N LEU A 58 -0.63 6.96 -8.59
CA LEU A 58 -1.79 6.67 -9.44
C LEU A 58 -2.48 7.96 -9.85
N ASN A 59 -2.71 8.15 -11.14
CA ASN A 59 -3.51 9.29 -11.61
C ASN A 59 -5.02 9.01 -11.41
N ARG A 60 -5.70 9.75 -10.54
CA ARG A 60 -7.13 9.59 -10.21
C ARG A 60 -8.08 9.77 -11.38
N ILE A 61 -7.75 10.65 -12.31
CA ILE A 61 -8.66 11.11 -13.36
C ILE A 61 -8.52 10.24 -14.61
N ASN A 62 -7.28 9.98 -15.02
CA ASN A 62 -6.97 9.22 -16.22
C ASN A 62 -6.38 7.84 -15.85
N GLN A 63 -7.17 6.80 -16.07
CA GLN A 63 -6.79 5.42 -15.76
C GLN A 63 -5.83 4.80 -16.78
N ASP A 64 -5.71 5.38 -17.97
CA ASP A 64 -4.78 4.93 -19.02
C ASP A 64 -3.33 5.35 -18.74
N ILE A 65 -3.14 6.32 -17.82
CA ILE A 65 -1.80 6.68 -17.35
C ILE A 65 -1.23 5.52 -16.54
N VAL A 66 -0.08 5.04 -17.00
CA VAL A 66 0.66 3.95 -16.37
C VAL A 66 1.14 4.39 -14.98
N PRO A 67 0.84 3.61 -13.92
CA PRO A 67 1.32 3.88 -12.57
C PRO A 67 2.85 3.96 -12.48
N THR A 68 3.37 4.94 -11.74
CA THR A 68 4.78 4.93 -11.33
C THR A 68 4.94 4.06 -10.10
N ILE A 69 5.86 3.12 -10.13
CA ILE A 69 6.11 2.18 -9.03
C ILE A 69 7.61 2.15 -8.74
N LYS A 70 7.95 2.42 -7.48
CA LYS A 70 9.32 2.28 -6.96
C LYS A 70 9.25 1.37 -5.75
N SER A 71 10.20 0.45 -5.62
CA SER A 71 10.28 -0.43 -4.46
C SER A 71 11.66 -0.39 -3.84
N MET A 72 11.70 -0.60 -2.52
CA MET A 72 12.95 -0.68 -1.76
C MET A 72 12.82 -1.70 -0.63
N PRO A 73 13.92 -2.36 -0.25
CA PRO A 73 13.93 -3.22 0.92
C PRO A 73 13.53 -2.44 2.18
N LEU A 74 12.80 -3.12 3.08
CA LEU A 74 12.42 -2.56 4.38
C LEU A 74 13.63 -2.06 5.19
N SER A 75 14.78 -2.70 5.06
CA SER A 75 16.04 -2.29 5.71
C SER A 75 16.47 -0.88 5.28
N GLN A 76 16.33 -0.56 3.99
CA GLN A 76 16.66 0.76 3.45
C GLN A 76 15.65 1.82 3.91
N TYR A 77 14.35 1.50 3.91
CA TYR A 77 13.31 2.45 4.33
C TYR A 77 13.42 2.88 5.80
N LYS A 78 13.95 2.01 6.67
CA LYS A 78 14.13 2.33 8.10
C LYS A 78 15.17 3.42 8.36
N VAL A 79 16.10 3.64 7.43
CA VAL A 79 17.19 4.61 7.60
C VAL A 79 16.63 6.03 7.57
N GLY A 80 16.84 6.80 8.64
CA GLY A 80 16.37 8.19 8.73
C GLY A 80 14.87 8.37 8.97
N LEU A 81 14.13 7.28 9.27
CA LEU A 81 12.69 7.34 9.47
C LEU A 81 12.33 8.06 10.78
N ARG A 82 11.40 9.02 10.73
CA ARG A 82 10.93 9.75 11.93
C ARG A 82 10.24 8.81 12.92
N LYS A 83 10.33 9.10 14.23
CA LYS A 83 9.76 8.28 15.32
C LYS A 83 8.31 7.84 15.06
N ILE A 84 7.43 8.78 14.66
CA ILE A 84 6.02 8.46 14.39
C ILE A 84 5.84 7.44 13.25
N ASN A 85 6.68 7.52 12.21
CA ASN A 85 6.63 6.60 11.08
C ASN A 85 7.26 5.25 11.43
N GLN A 86 8.25 5.21 12.35
CA GLN A 86 8.77 3.95 12.89
C GLN A 86 7.69 3.18 13.64
N ILE A 87 6.85 3.85 14.43
CA ILE A 87 5.74 3.22 15.16
C ILE A 87 4.72 2.66 14.16
N LYS A 88 4.28 3.46 13.19
CA LYS A 88 3.36 2.99 12.13
C LYS A 88 3.91 1.77 11.41
N LEU A 89 5.19 1.82 11.04
CA LEU A 89 5.87 0.72 10.38
C LEU A 89 5.93 -0.54 11.26
N ALA A 90 6.25 -0.40 12.55
CA ALA A 90 6.29 -1.52 13.48
C ALA A 90 4.92 -2.20 13.61
N VAL A 91 3.84 -1.41 13.72
CA VAL A 91 2.46 -1.91 13.76
C VAL A 91 2.11 -2.64 12.46
N ALA A 92 2.42 -2.05 11.30
CA ALA A 92 2.14 -2.68 10.01
C ALA A 92 2.88 -4.01 9.83
N ILE A 93 4.14 -4.09 10.26
CA ILE A 93 4.93 -5.33 10.23
C ILE A 93 4.31 -6.40 11.15
N ASP A 94 3.91 -6.03 12.36
CA ASP A 94 3.27 -6.95 13.30
C ASP A 94 1.97 -7.53 12.72
N LEU A 95 1.14 -6.68 12.11
CA LEU A 95 -0.08 -7.11 11.43
C LEU A 95 0.22 -8.02 10.23
N ALA A 96 1.16 -7.62 9.36
CA ALA A 96 1.54 -8.40 8.20
C ALA A 96 2.03 -9.80 8.55
N ARG A 97 2.90 -9.91 9.56
CA ARG A 97 3.40 -11.21 10.03
C ARG A 97 2.30 -12.08 10.62
N LYS A 98 1.37 -11.48 11.37
CA LYS A 98 0.21 -12.21 11.90
C LYS A 98 -0.65 -12.77 10.77
N ASP A 99 -0.87 -12.03 9.71
CA ASP A 99 -1.72 -12.46 8.60
C ASP A 99 -0.99 -13.45 7.67
N LEU A 100 0.31 -13.27 7.41
CA LEU A 100 1.16 -14.26 6.72
C LEU A 100 1.19 -15.61 7.45
N ASN A 101 1.21 -15.59 8.79
CA ASN A 101 1.19 -16.83 9.59
C ASN A 101 -0.18 -17.53 9.60
N LYS A 102 -1.27 -16.84 9.26
CA LYS A 102 -2.60 -17.47 9.09
C LYS A 102 -2.82 -18.01 7.68
N ALA A 103 -2.09 -17.49 6.69
CA ALA A 103 -2.19 -17.88 5.30
C ALA A 103 -1.37 -19.14 4.95
N LYS A 104 -0.44 -19.52 5.85
CA LYS A 104 0.28 -20.80 5.83
C LYS A 104 -0.51 -21.91 6.51
#